data_AF-A0A117KJ68-F1
#
_entry.id   AF-A0A117KJ68-F1
#
_cell.length_a   1.000
_cell.length_b   1.000
_cell.length_c   1.000
_cell.angle_alpha   90.00
_cell.angle_beta   90.00
_cell.angle_gamma   90.00
#
_symmetry.space_group_name_H-M   'P 1'
#
loop_
_entity.id
_entity.type
_entity.pdbx_description
1 polymer ?
#
loop_
_entity_poly.entity_id
_entity_poly.type
_entity_poly.pdbx_seq_one_letter_code
_entity_poly.pdbx_strand_id
1 'polypeptide(L)'
;MSDVETPETIEKEDILSEAEKKALVALKLDEAAALRRWWQRLTLTPQALKVFTPQPPLPRGVRAVLRRCDTAEAAMLTQGFRELWAMLPETTKQTDYRDEKLQVWSCIALITAELREEKKSASLALRLGQQKEQTGKPLMSELRFQQLLSCRTPEEFIQRLRRALALADKKDISVVLLASVISLWWREHRGRLSTKPTQRFGFVLANDYFAATSRYSHRSD
;
A
#
# COMPACT_ATOMS: atom_id res chain seq x y z
N MET A 1 -35.19 -33.04 7.99
CA MET A 1 -33.96 -32.84 8.78
C MET A 1 -33.04 -32.01 7.92
N SER A 2 -33.22 -30.70 8.02
CA SER A 2 -32.49 -29.68 7.27
C SER A 2 -31.34 -29.21 8.15
N ASP A 3 -30.12 -29.56 7.76
CA ASP A 3 -28.91 -29.06 8.41
C ASP A 3 -28.86 -27.55 8.29
N VAL A 4 -29.00 -26.90 9.45
CA VAL A 4 -28.76 -25.49 9.64
C VAL A 4 -27.25 -25.34 9.71
N GLU A 5 -26.62 -24.90 8.64
CA GLU A 5 -25.23 -24.44 8.67
C GLU A 5 -25.13 -23.27 9.66
N THR A 6 -24.49 -23.54 10.79
CA THR A 6 -24.12 -22.59 11.83
C THR A 6 -23.26 -21.45 11.22
N PRO A 7 -23.44 -20.17 11.60
CA PRO A 7 -22.70 -19.05 10.99
C PRO A 7 -21.21 -18.96 11.38
N GLU A 8 -20.69 -19.95 12.13
CA GLU A 8 -19.37 -19.90 12.76
C GLU A 8 -18.22 -20.38 11.87
N THR A 9 -18.50 -20.90 10.68
CA THR A 9 -17.51 -21.43 9.72
C THR A 9 -17.01 -20.41 8.69
N ILE A 10 -17.23 -19.11 8.89
CA ILE A 10 -16.37 -18.09 8.24
C ILE A 10 -15.07 -18.02 9.03
N GLU A 11 -14.30 -19.11 9.02
CA GLU A 11 -12.91 -19.07 9.43
C GLU A 11 -12.22 -18.02 8.55
N LYS A 12 -11.90 -16.91 9.20
CA LYS A 12 -11.26 -15.71 8.66
C LYS A 12 -10.18 -16.11 7.66
N GLU A 13 -10.48 -16.00 6.38
CA GLU A 13 -9.45 -16.00 5.36
C GLU A 13 -8.41 -14.95 5.79
N ASP A 14 -7.16 -15.40 5.98
CA ASP A 14 -6.18 -14.57 6.64
C ASP A 14 -6.07 -13.23 5.90
N ILE A 15 -6.35 -12.16 6.65
CA ILE A 15 -6.40 -10.82 6.09
C ILE A 15 -5.05 -10.46 5.47
N LEU A 16 -3.96 -11.03 5.97
CA LEU A 16 -2.62 -10.93 5.39
C LEU A 16 -2.16 -12.31 4.91
N SER A 17 -1.66 -12.39 3.69
CA SER A 17 -0.98 -13.62 3.24
C SER A 17 0.34 -13.84 4.00
N GLU A 18 0.79 -15.09 4.12
CA GLU A 18 2.10 -15.41 4.71
C GLU A 18 3.27 -14.69 4.02
N ALA A 19 3.20 -14.55 2.70
CA ALA A 19 4.19 -13.78 1.94
C ALA A 19 4.19 -12.30 2.32
N GLU A 20 3.03 -11.70 2.57
CA GLU A 20 2.94 -10.32 3.04
C GLU A 20 3.51 -10.18 4.45
N LYS A 21 3.13 -11.06 5.39
CA LYS A 21 3.65 -11.01 6.76
C LYS A 21 5.18 -11.03 6.80
N LYS A 22 5.80 -11.86 5.94
CA LYS A 22 7.27 -11.95 5.82
C LYS A 22 7.90 -10.73 5.15
N ALA A 23 7.19 -10.10 4.21
CA ALA A 23 7.69 -8.96 3.44
C ALA A 23 7.46 -7.59 4.12
N LEU A 24 6.65 -7.51 5.17
CA LEU A 24 6.46 -6.26 5.92
C LEU A 24 7.73 -5.92 6.72
N VAL A 25 8.33 -4.76 6.42
CA VAL A 25 9.61 -4.32 7.02
C VAL A 25 9.43 -3.15 7.99
N ALA A 26 8.47 -2.26 7.71
CA ALA A 26 8.30 -1.01 8.45
C ALA A 26 6.88 -0.81 9.01
N LEU A 27 5.99 -1.79 8.82
CA LEU A 27 4.61 -1.76 9.25
C LEU A 27 4.31 -2.97 10.14
N LYS A 28 3.63 -2.76 11.26
CA LYS A 28 3.20 -3.86 12.14
C LYS A 28 2.05 -4.66 11.50
N LEU A 29 1.86 -5.91 11.93
CA LEU A 29 0.82 -6.79 11.37
C LEU A 29 -0.60 -6.28 11.66
N ASP A 30 -0.83 -5.75 12.85
CA ASP A 30 -2.11 -5.15 13.27
C ASP A 30 -2.41 -3.84 12.50
N GLU A 31 -1.40 -2.99 12.32
CA GLU A 31 -1.44 -1.81 11.45
C GLU A 31 -1.80 -2.18 10.00
N ALA A 32 -1.14 -3.20 9.43
CA ALA A 32 -1.40 -3.69 8.08
C ALA A 32 -2.82 -4.25 7.92
N ALA A 33 -3.28 -5.03 8.89
CA ALA A 33 -4.63 -5.56 8.91
C ALA A 33 -5.69 -4.45 9.00
N ALA A 34 -5.48 -3.46 9.87
CA ALA A 34 -6.37 -2.30 10.00
C ALA A 34 -6.46 -1.52 8.68
N LEU A 35 -5.32 -1.24 8.05
CA LEU A 35 -5.27 -0.57 6.75
C LEU A 35 -6.05 -1.31 5.68
N ARG A 36 -5.87 -2.63 5.56
CA ARG A 36 -6.57 -3.43 4.55
C ARG A 36 -8.08 -3.39 4.76
N ARG A 37 -8.57 -3.54 6.01
CA ARG A 37 -10.01 -3.42 6.31
C ARG A 37 -10.56 -2.05 5.94
N TRP A 38 -9.84 -0.99 6.30
CA TRP A 38 -10.21 0.37 5.94
C TRP A 38 -10.27 0.55 4.42
N TRP A 39 -9.26 0.06 3.70
CA TRP A 39 -9.19 0.19 2.24
C TRP A 39 -10.29 -0.61 1.53
N GLN A 40 -10.63 -1.80 2.04
CA GLN A 40 -11.75 -2.61 1.56
C GLN A 40 -13.08 -1.84 1.75
N ARG A 41 -13.32 -1.26 2.92
CA ARG A 41 -14.51 -0.40 3.17
C ARG A 41 -14.56 0.83 2.26
N LEU A 42 -13.39 1.35 1.86
CA LEU A 42 -13.26 2.51 0.99
C LEU A 42 -13.50 2.19 -0.50
N THR A 43 -13.23 0.95 -0.93
CA THR A 43 -13.08 0.60 -2.35
C THR A 43 -14.08 -0.42 -2.85
N LEU A 44 -14.47 -1.39 -2.03
CA LEU A 44 -15.34 -2.49 -2.44
C LEU A 44 -16.82 -2.09 -2.47
N THR A 45 -17.59 -2.79 -3.32
CA THR A 45 -19.05 -2.67 -3.31
C THR A 45 -19.64 -3.27 -2.03
N PRO A 46 -20.86 -2.88 -1.63
CA PRO A 46 -21.52 -3.47 -0.47
C PRO A 46 -21.62 -5.00 -0.54
N GLN A 47 -21.84 -5.59 -1.73
CA GLN A 47 -21.91 -7.04 -1.87
C GLN A 47 -20.53 -7.69 -1.66
N ALA A 48 -19.47 -7.16 -2.29
CA ALA A 48 -18.12 -7.71 -2.16
C ALA A 48 -17.54 -7.54 -0.76
N LEU A 49 -17.89 -6.45 -0.06
CA LEU A 49 -17.38 -6.15 1.27
C LEU A 49 -17.87 -7.12 2.36
N LYS A 50 -19.10 -7.63 2.24
CA LYS A 50 -19.72 -8.52 3.23
C LYS A 50 -18.91 -9.79 3.50
N VAL A 51 -18.11 -10.23 2.53
CA VAL A 51 -17.22 -11.39 2.67
C VAL A 51 -16.10 -11.12 3.69
N PHE A 52 -15.65 -9.87 3.81
CA PHE A 52 -14.48 -9.51 4.62
C PHE A 52 -14.83 -8.87 5.96
N THR A 53 -15.95 -8.14 6.03
CA THR A 53 -16.34 -7.44 7.25
C THR A 53 -17.85 -7.20 7.32
N PRO A 54 -18.46 -7.29 8.52
CA PRO A 54 -19.84 -6.87 8.73
C PRO A 54 -20.00 -5.34 8.71
N GLN A 55 -18.90 -4.58 8.77
CA GLN A 55 -18.98 -3.12 8.78
C GLN A 55 -19.42 -2.57 7.41
N PRO A 56 -20.23 -1.49 7.40
CA PRO A 56 -20.69 -0.91 6.15
C PRO A 56 -19.52 -0.25 5.38
N PRO A 57 -19.64 -0.13 4.04
CA PRO A 57 -18.71 0.66 3.25
C PRO A 57 -18.76 2.13 3.69
N LEU A 58 -17.67 2.85 3.44
CA LEU A 58 -17.61 4.28 3.73
C LEU A 58 -18.56 5.08 2.81
N PRO A 59 -19.03 6.27 3.24
CA PRO A 59 -19.90 7.10 2.44
C PRO A 59 -19.36 7.40 1.03
N ARG A 60 -20.28 7.54 0.08
CA ARG A 60 -19.93 7.91 -1.30
C ARG A 60 -19.16 9.23 -1.30
N GLY A 61 -18.10 9.28 -2.10
CA GLY A 61 -17.28 10.49 -2.24
C GLY A 61 -16.10 10.59 -1.27
N VAL A 62 -16.08 9.86 -0.14
CA VAL A 62 -14.95 9.88 0.82
C VAL A 62 -13.63 9.55 0.14
N ARG A 63 -13.61 8.49 -0.68
CA ARG A 63 -12.44 8.12 -1.49
C ARG A 63 -12.06 9.19 -2.50
N ALA A 64 -13.05 9.83 -3.12
CA ALA A 64 -12.81 10.87 -4.11
C ALA A 64 -12.26 12.17 -3.49
N VAL A 65 -12.62 12.47 -2.24
CA VAL A 65 -12.02 13.59 -1.48
C VAL A 65 -10.54 13.30 -1.21
N LEU A 66 -10.21 12.11 -0.68
CA LEU A 66 -8.81 11.71 -0.44
C LEU A 66 -7.95 11.81 -1.70
N ARG A 67 -8.42 11.26 -2.83
CA ARG A 67 -7.69 11.29 -4.10
C ARG A 67 -7.46 12.70 -4.66
N ARG A 68 -8.30 13.66 -4.28
CA ARG A 68 -8.19 15.07 -4.72
C ARG A 68 -7.30 15.91 -3.83
N CYS A 69 -6.88 15.44 -2.66
CA CYS A 69 -5.90 16.14 -1.85
C CYS A 69 -4.55 16.19 -2.58
N ASP A 70 -3.84 17.32 -2.51
CA ASP A 70 -2.50 17.43 -3.12
C ASP A 70 -1.37 17.07 -2.15
N THR A 71 -1.64 17.18 -0.84
CA THR A 71 -0.66 16.94 0.22
C THR A 71 -1.18 15.94 1.26
N ALA A 72 -0.24 15.32 2.00
CA ALA A 72 -0.57 14.46 3.13
C ALA A 72 -1.34 15.23 4.23
N GLU A 73 -0.97 16.49 4.47
CA GLU A 73 -1.64 17.36 5.44
C GLU A 73 -3.12 17.62 5.08
N ALA A 74 -3.41 17.89 3.80
CA ALA A 74 -4.79 18.02 3.35
C ALA A 74 -5.57 16.70 3.55
N ALA A 75 -4.94 15.56 3.25
CA ALA A 75 -5.55 14.24 3.44
C ALA A 75 -5.85 13.96 4.93
N MET A 76 -4.97 14.40 5.84
CA MET A 76 -5.11 14.26 7.29
C MET A 76 -6.40 14.91 7.84
N LEU A 77 -6.89 15.96 7.19
CA LEU A 77 -8.09 16.67 7.63
C LEU A 77 -9.40 16.03 7.15
N THR A 78 -9.33 15.03 6.27
CA THR A 78 -10.51 14.41 5.64
C THR A 78 -11.18 13.36 6.54
N GLN A 79 -12.47 13.11 6.30
CA GLN A 79 -13.19 12.00 6.93
C GLN A 79 -12.52 10.65 6.62
N GLY A 80 -12.04 10.45 5.38
CA GLY A 80 -11.42 9.18 4.98
C GLY A 80 -10.19 8.84 5.81
N PHE A 81 -9.36 9.83 6.14
CA PHE A 81 -8.24 9.64 7.05
C PHE A 81 -8.70 9.43 8.50
N ARG A 82 -9.68 10.18 8.99
CA ARG A 82 -10.19 10.01 10.37
C ARG A 82 -10.70 8.59 10.63
N GLU A 83 -11.40 8.00 9.65
CA GLU A 83 -11.86 6.61 9.69
C GLU A 83 -10.69 5.63 9.74
N LEU A 84 -9.63 5.84 8.95
CA LEU A 84 -8.40 5.03 9.03
C LEU A 84 -7.77 5.14 10.42
N TRP A 85 -7.58 6.37 10.89
CA TRP A 85 -6.92 6.65 12.16
C TRP A 85 -7.66 6.01 13.33
N ALA A 86 -9.00 6.02 13.33
CA ALA A 86 -9.81 5.36 14.35
C ALA A 86 -9.58 3.84 14.38
N MET A 87 -9.36 3.21 13.21
CA MET A 87 -9.15 1.75 13.08
C MET A 87 -7.74 1.28 13.46
N LEU A 88 -6.77 2.19 13.52
CA LEU A 88 -5.40 1.83 13.90
C LEU A 88 -5.33 1.34 15.36
N PRO A 89 -4.35 0.48 15.70
CA PRO A 89 -4.10 0.07 17.07
C PRO A 89 -3.79 1.25 17.99
N GLU A 90 -4.23 1.19 19.25
CA GLU A 90 -3.91 2.24 20.24
C GLU A 90 -2.40 2.43 20.45
N THR A 91 -1.61 1.35 20.33
CA THR A 91 -0.14 1.44 20.39
C THR A 91 0.47 2.29 19.28
N THR A 92 -0.25 2.49 18.17
CA THR A 92 0.15 3.39 17.08
C THR A 92 -0.25 4.84 17.36
N LYS A 93 -1.32 5.07 18.13
CA LYS A 93 -1.86 6.41 18.43
C LYS A 93 -1.22 7.04 19.65
N GLN A 94 -0.91 6.24 20.67
CA GLN A 94 -0.40 6.67 21.98
C GLN A 94 1.13 6.63 22.05
N THR A 95 1.80 6.96 20.95
CA THR A 95 3.26 7.02 20.87
C THR A 95 3.76 8.45 20.99
N ASP A 96 4.95 8.62 21.56
CA ASP A 96 5.65 9.92 21.62
C ASP A 96 5.86 10.55 20.23
N TYR A 97 5.81 9.75 19.17
CA TYR A 97 5.95 10.18 17.77
C TYR A 97 4.61 10.40 17.06
N ARG A 98 3.60 10.90 17.78
CA ARG A 98 2.22 11.03 17.25
C ARG A 98 2.16 11.87 15.98
N ASP A 99 2.83 13.02 15.93
CA ASP A 99 2.82 13.91 14.76
C ASP A 99 3.47 13.25 13.54
N GLU A 100 4.57 12.52 13.75
CA GLU A 100 5.20 11.73 12.70
C GLU A 100 4.27 10.64 12.18
N LYS A 101 3.60 9.91 13.08
CA LYS A 101 2.61 8.90 12.68
C LYS A 101 1.46 9.50 11.91
N LEU A 102 0.96 10.68 12.28
CA LEU A 102 -0.07 11.39 11.54
C LEU A 102 0.40 11.73 10.11
N GLN A 103 1.63 12.21 9.92
CA GLN A 103 2.20 12.47 8.60
C GLN A 103 2.34 11.20 7.75
N VAL A 104 2.90 10.13 8.33
CA VAL A 104 3.08 8.85 7.62
C VAL A 104 1.73 8.27 7.21
N TRP A 105 0.79 8.17 8.15
CA TRP A 105 -0.51 7.55 7.89
C TRP A 105 -1.41 8.39 6.98
N SER A 106 -1.28 9.71 6.99
CA SER A 106 -2.01 10.56 6.04
C SER A 106 -1.46 10.39 4.61
N CYS A 107 -0.14 10.24 4.45
CA CYS A 107 0.46 9.86 3.18
C CYS A 107 0.01 8.46 2.72
N ILE A 108 -0.02 7.48 3.63
CA ILE A 108 -0.55 6.13 3.34
C ILE A 108 -1.99 6.22 2.86
N ALA A 109 -2.87 6.91 3.58
CA ALA A 109 -4.27 7.07 3.20
C ALA A 109 -4.42 7.73 1.81
N LEU A 110 -3.65 8.79 1.57
CA LEU A 110 -3.63 9.52 0.31
C LEU A 110 -3.26 8.64 -0.88
N ILE A 111 -2.17 7.88 -0.75
CA ILE A 111 -1.62 7.08 -1.84
C ILE A 111 -2.44 5.79 -2.04
N THR A 112 -2.82 5.10 -0.98
CA THR A 112 -3.57 3.84 -1.08
C THR A 112 -4.99 4.06 -1.59
N ALA A 113 -5.61 5.22 -1.37
CA ALA A 113 -6.91 5.57 -1.93
C ALA A 113 -6.92 5.61 -3.48
N GLU A 114 -5.76 5.80 -4.12
CA GLU A 114 -5.64 5.75 -5.58
C GLU A 114 -5.80 4.33 -6.14
N LEU A 115 -5.45 3.29 -5.37
CA LEU A 115 -5.58 1.89 -5.81
C LEU A 115 -7.05 1.54 -6.06
N ARG A 116 -7.32 0.88 -7.18
CA ARG A 116 -8.66 0.44 -7.61
C ARG A 116 -8.92 -1.00 -7.20
N GLU A 117 -7.90 -1.85 -7.32
CA GLU A 117 -7.93 -3.28 -7.01
C GLU A 117 -6.60 -3.65 -6.37
N GLU A 118 -6.61 -4.63 -5.47
CA GLU A 118 -5.38 -5.17 -4.89
C GLU A 118 -5.12 -6.60 -5.38
N LYS A 119 -3.85 -6.94 -5.48
CA LYS A 119 -3.38 -8.32 -5.60
C LYS A 119 -2.49 -8.61 -4.41
N LYS A 120 -2.90 -9.54 -3.55
CA LYS A 120 -2.11 -9.94 -2.37
C LYS A 120 -0.70 -10.34 -2.81
N SER A 121 0.29 -9.98 -1.98
CA SER A 121 1.70 -10.30 -2.19
C SER A 121 2.39 -9.67 -3.42
N ALA A 122 1.70 -8.85 -4.21
CA ALA A 122 2.31 -8.12 -5.33
C ALA A 122 2.79 -6.73 -4.87
N SER A 123 4.10 -6.48 -4.87
CA SER A 123 4.62 -5.16 -4.50
C SER A 123 4.53 -4.14 -5.65
N LEU A 124 4.59 -2.85 -5.32
CA LEU A 124 4.62 -1.78 -6.32
C LEU A 124 5.81 -1.97 -7.28
N ALA A 125 7.00 -2.20 -6.75
CA ALA A 125 8.21 -2.33 -7.56
C ALA A 125 8.16 -3.55 -8.49
N LEU A 126 7.65 -4.69 -8.00
CA LEU A 126 7.40 -5.87 -8.82
C LEU A 126 6.47 -5.53 -10.01
N ARG A 127 5.36 -4.84 -9.75
CA ARG A 127 4.42 -4.43 -10.81
C ARG A 127 5.08 -3.48 -11.81
N LEU A 128 5.84 -2.49 -11.35
CA LEU A 128 6.52 -1.52 -12.21
C LEU A 128 7.58 -2.14 -13.13
N GLY A 129 8.22 -3.22 -12.69
CA GLY A 129 9.19 -3.97 -13.49
C GLY A 129 8.59 -5.00 -14.43
N GLN A 130 7.27 -5.24 -14.39
CA GLN A 130 6.61 -6.15 -15.34
C GLN A 130 6.58 -5.55 -16.75
N GLN A 131 6.64 -6.44 -17.74
CA GLN A 131 6.63 -6.10 -19.15
C GLN A 131 5.25 -5.62 -19.62
N LYS A 132 5.23 -4.55 -20.42
CA LYS A 132 4.06 -4.18 -21.23
C LYS A 132 3.94 -5.15 -22.39
N GLU A 133 2.77 -5.78 -22.53
CA GLU A 133 2.47 -6.70 -23.63
C GLU A 133 2.74 -6.09 -25.01
N GLN A 134 2.46 -4.80 -25.17
CA GLN A 134 2.55 -4.10 -26.46
C GLN A 134 3.99 -3.73 -26.87
N THR A 135 4.88 -3.43 -25.93
CA THR A 135 6.19 -2.83 -26.24
C THR A 135 7.37 -3.68 -25.81
N GLY A 136 7.13 -4.73 -25.02
CA GLY A 136 8.20 -5.56 -24.47
C GLY A 136 9.06 -4.85 -23.41
N LYS A 137 8.72 -3.62 -23.00
CA LYS A 137 9.47 -2.81 -22.03
C LYS A 137 8.79 -2.84 -20.65
N PRO A 138 9.52 -2.59 -19.54
CA PRO A 138 8.89 -2.49 -18.22
C PRO A 138 7.85 -1.38 -18.15
N LEU A 139 6.86 -1.50 -17.24
CA LEU A 139 5.84 -0.47 -17.01
C LEU A 139 6.46 0.89 -16.71
N MET A 140 7.50 0.90 -15.87
CA MET A 140 8.35 2.06 -15.58
C MET A 140 9.76 1.79 -16.10
N SER A 141 10.36 2.75 -16.80
CA SER A 141 11.76 2.63 -17.21
C SER A 141 12.71 2.71 -16.01
N GLU A 142 13.88 2.08 -16.13
CA GLU A 142 14.89 2.08 -15.07
C GLU A 142 15.29 3.51 -14.64
N LEU A 143 15.49 4.43 -15.58
CA LEU A 143 15.79 5.83 -15.24
C LEU A 143 14.72 6.47 -14.33
N ARG A 144 13.44 6.25 -14.61
CA ARG A 144 12.34 6.78 -13.78
C ARG A 144 12.25 6.07 -12.44
N PHE A 145 12.60 4.79 -12.42
CA PHE A 145 12.69 4.01 -11.20
C PHE A 145 13.84 4.52 -10.30
N GLN A 146 15.02 4.78 -10.85
CA GLN A 146 16.13 5.40 -10.12
C GLN A 146 15.75 6.77 -9.55
N GLN A 147 15.00 7.57 -10.30
CA GLN A 147 14.46 8.84 -9.80
C GLN A 147 13.45 8.67 -8.65
N LEU A 148 12.67 7.58 -8.63
CA LEU A 148 11.82 7.22 -7.49
C LEU A 148 12.67 6.85 -6.27
N LEU A 149 13.77 6.13 -6.46
CA LEU A 149 14.68 5.77 -5.37
C LEU A 149 15.41 6.98 -4.77
N SER A 150 15.65 8.02 -5.57
CA SER A 150 16.40 9.21 -5.16
C SER A 150 15.54 10.36 -4.59
N CYS A 151 14.25 10.13 -4.30
CA CYS A 151 13.36 11.18 -3.78
C CYS A 151 13.88 11.74 -2.46
N ARG A 152 13.94 13.07 -2.34
CA ARG A 152 14.45 13.72 -1.12
C ARG A 152 13.38 14.39 -0.28
N THR A 153 12.27 14.80 -0.88
CA THR A 153 11.18 15.49 -0.16
C THR A 153 9.89 14.66 -0.16
N PRO A 154 9.03 14.82 0.86
CA PRO A 154 7.72 14.16 0.90
C PRO A 154 6.85 14.47 -0.31
N GLU A 155 6.89 15.71 -0.81
CA GLU A 155 6.09 16.16 -1.95
C GLU A 155 6.55 15.49 -3.25
N GLU A 156 7.86 15.40 -3.47
CA GLU A 156 8.42 14.69 -4.62
C GLU A 156 8.04 13.21 -4.55
N PHE A 157 8.16 12.60 -3.38
CA PHE A 157 7.84 11.20 -3.17
C PHE A 157 6.37 10.90 -3.45
N ILE A 158 5.44 11.71 -2.92
CA ILE A 158 3.99 11.60 -3.19
C ILE A 158 3.71 11.71 -4.68
N GLN A 159 4.28 12.72 -5.36
CA GLN A 159 4.05 12.92 -6.79
C GLN A 159 4.56 11.74 -7.63
N ARG A 160 5.73 11.19 -7.29
CA ARG A 160 6.31 10.06 -8.00
C ARG A 160 5.57 8.76 -7.73
N LEU A 161 5.10 8.52 -6.51
CA LEU A 161 4.23 7.39 -6.20
C LEU A 161 2.92 7.46 -6.99
N ARG A 162 2.28 8.64 -7.10
CA ARG A 162 1.08 8.82 -7.92
C ARG A 162 1.32 8.49 -9.39
N ARG A 163 2.44 8.95 -9.95
CA ARG A 163 2.85 8.64 -11.33
C ARG A 163 3.15 7.15 -11.51
N ALA A 164 3.83 6.54 -10.54
CA ALA A 164 4.11 5.11 -10.55
C ALA A 164 2.83 4.28 -10.53
N LEU A 165 1.88 4.61 -9.65
CA LEU A 165 0.57 3.97 -9.62
C LEU A 165 -0.20 4.15 -10.92
N ALA A 166 -0.11 5.32 -11.56
CA ALA A 166 -0.72 5.54 -12.88
C ALA A 166 -0.11 4.65 -13.97
N LEU A 167 1.20 4.41 -13.97
CA LEU A 167 1.85 3.47 -14.89
C LEU A 167 1.45 2.02 -14.64
N ALA A 168 1.03 1.68 -13.42
CA ALA A 168 0.54 0.38 -13.02
C ALA A 168 -1.00 0.25 -13.11
N ASP A 169 -1.67 1.17 -13.81
CA ASP A 169 -3.14 1.25 -13.92
C ASP A 169 -3.89 1.32 -12.59
N LYS A 170 -3.17 1.62 -11.50
CA LYS A 170 -3.64 1.65 -10.12
C LYS A 170 -4.24 0.31 -9.66
N LYS A 171 -3.72 -0.80 -10.16
CA LYS A 171 -4.21 -2.17 -9.89
C LYS A 171 -3.05 -3.12 -9.62
N ASP A 172 -3.39 -4.34 -9.20
CA ASP A 172 -2.46 -5.47 -9.03
C ASP A 172 -1.30 -5.20 -8.05
N ILE A 173 -1.56 -4.35 -7.05
CA ILE A 173 -0.59 -4.00 -6.00
C ILE A 173 -1.24 -4.26 -4.65
N SER A 174 -0.52 -4.93 -3.76
CA SER A 174 -0.91 -5.14 -2.38
C SER A 174 -0.94 -3.81 -1.63
N VAL A 175 -2.09 -3.48 -1.03
CA VAL A 175 -2.27 -2.24 -0.28
C VAL A 175 -1.32 -2.16 0.92
N VAL A 176 -1.05 -3.30 1.58
CA VAL A 176 -0.22 -3.35 2.79
C VAL A 176 1.27 -3.28 2.45
N LEU A 177 1.71 -3.87 1.33
CA LEU A 177 3.10 -3.74 0.87
C LEU A 177 3.38 -2.31 0.39
N LEU A 178 2.41 -1.68 -0.29
CA LEU A 178 2.50 -0.27 -0.66
C LEU A 178 2.66 0.63 0.58
N ALA A 179 1.85 0.41 1.62
CA ALA A 179 1.99 1.14 2.87
C ALA A 179 3.31 0.87 3.60
N SER A 180 3.78 -0.38 3.60
CA SER A 180 5.10 -0.71 4.17
C SER A 180 6.22 0.04 3.46
N VAL A 181 6.16 0.20 2.13
CA VAL A 181 7.12 0.99 1.35
C VAL A 181 7.07 2.48 1.74
N ILE A 182 5.87 3.04 1.90
CA ILE A 182 5.70 4.45 2.32
C ILE A 182 6.27 4.66 3.72
N SER A 183 5.91 3.79 4.68
CA SER A 183 6.46 3.83 6.05
C SER A 183 7.99 3.70 6.06
N LEU A 184 8.53 2.84 5.21
CA LEU A 184 9.97 2.63 5.09
C LEU A 184 10.69 3.87 4.57
N TRP A 185 10.16 4.52 3.52
CA TRP A 185 10.72 5.76 2.99
C TRP A 185 10.75 6.87 4.06
N TRP A 186 9.64 7.08 4.78
CA TRP A 186 9.57 8.08 5.84
C TRP A 186 10.57 7.82 6.98
N ARG A 187 10.72 6.54 7.36
CA ARG A 187 11.69 6.14 8.39
C ARG A 187 13.11 6.53 7.99
N GLU A 188 13.50 6.27 6.74
CA GLU A 188 14.83 6.61 6.22
C GLU A 188 15.01 8.11 5.97
N HIS A 189 13.98 8.80 5.48
CA HIS A 189 13.98 10.25 5.29
C HIS A 189 14.24 11.00 6.61
N ARG A 190 13.80 10.43 7.74
CA ARG A 190 14.07 10.92 9.10
C ARG A 190 15.42 10.48 9.68
N GLY A 191 16.30 9.88 8.87
CA GLY A 191 17.63 9.42 9.26
C GLY A 191 17.66 8.07 9.99
N ARG A 192 16.52 7.38 10.11
CA ARG A 192 16.44 6.09 10.84
C ARG A 192 16.64 4.91 9.88
N LEU A 193 17.88 4.72 9.45
CA LEU A 193 18.24 3.61 8.56
C LEU A 193 18.18 2.26 9.29
N SER A 194 17.73 1.21 8.58
CA SER A 194 17.87 -0.15 9.09
C SER A 194 19.36 -0.56 9.12
N THR A 195 19.74 -1.29 10.18
CA THR A 195 21.05 -1.95 10.29
C THR A 195 21.20 -3.08 9.27
N LYS A 196 20.07 -3.67 8.83
CA LYS A 196 20.04 -4.70 7.78
C LYS A 196 19.87 -4.04 6.41
N PRO A 197 20.87 -4.09 5.50
CA PRO A 197 20.76 -3.49 4.17
C PRO A 197 19.56 -4.02 3.36
N THR A 198 19.22 -5.29 3.55
CA THR A 198 18.07 -5.94 2.89
C THR A 198 16.70 -5.39 3.31
N GLN A 199 16.67 -4.58 4.36
CA GLN A 199 15.47 -3.92 4.88
C GLN A 199 15.48 -2.41 4.61
N ARG A 200 16.36 -1.94 3.72
CA ARG A 200 16.41 -0.54 3.32
C ARG A 200 15.52 -0.27 2.11
N PHE A 201 14.95 0.93 2.03
CA PHE A 201 14.02 1.36 0.98
C PHE A 201 14.54 1.03 -0.41
N GLY A 202 15.76 1.50 -0.73
CA GLY A 202 16.39 1.28 -2.03
C GLY A 202 16.52 -0.21 -2.37
N PHE A 203 16.96 -1.04 -1.42
CA PHE A 203 17.12 -2.48 -1.64
C PHE A 203 15.78 -3.18 -1.85
N VAL A 204 14.79 -2.93 -0.98
CA VAL A 204 13.46 -3.58 -1.05
C VAL A 204 12.82 -3.32 -2.40
N LEU A 205 12.83 -2.06 -2.87
CA LEU A 205 12.26 -1.74 -4.18
C LEU A 205 13.10 -2.32 -5.32
N ALA A 206 14.43 -2.16 -5.29
CA ALA A 206 15.29 -2.62 -6.38
C ALA A 206 15.22 -4.14 -6.56
N ASN A 207 15.22 -4.90 -5.47
CA ASN A 207 15.14 -6.35 -5.48
C ASN A 207 13.89 -6.83 -6.24
N ASP A 208 12.73 -6.27 -5.93
CA ASP A 208 11.46 -6.66 -6.56
C ASP A 208 11.36 -6.19 -8.02
N TYR A 209 11.83 -4.98 -8.31
CA TYR A 209 11.81 -4.43 -9.66
C TYR A 209 12.72 -5.25 -10.59
N PHE A 210 13.98 -5.48 -10.21
CA PHE A 210 14.93 -6.20 -11.05
C PHE A 210 14.65 -7.71 -11.13
N ALA A 211 14.05 -8.30 -10.09
CA ALA A 211 13.54 -9.66 -10.15
C ALA A 211 12.35 -9.81 -11.14
N ALA A 212 11.62 -8.73 -11.42
CA ALA A 212 10.59 -8.72 -12.46
C ALA A 212 11.22 -8.62 -13.85
N THR A 213 12.18 -7.70 -14.03
CA THR A 213 12.79 -7.44 -15.33
C THR A 213 13.64 -8.61 -15.82
N SER A 214 14.36 -9.29 -14.92
CA SER A 214 15.24 -10.42 -15.28
C SER A 214 14.48 -11.61 -15.89
N ARG A 215 13.20 -11.79 -15.55
CA ARG A 215 12.35 -12.90 -16.05
C ARG A 215 12.14 -12.90 -17.55
N TYR A 216 12.26 -11.74 -18.20
CA TYR A 216 12.06 -11.62 -19.65
C TYR A 216 13.29 -11.08 -20.38
N SER A 217 14.24 -10.46 -19.69
CA SER A 217 15.54 -10.15 -20.30
C SER A 217 16.26 -11.41 -20.78
N HIS A 218 16.26 -12.50 -20.00
CA HIS A 218 16.86 -13.79 -20.41
C HIS A 218 16.10 -14.55 -21.49
N ARG A 219 14.92 -14.06 -21.90
CA ARG A 219 14.10 -14.68 -22.95
C ARG A 219 14.29 -13.99 -24.31
N SER A 220 15.09 -12.93 -24.33
CA SER A 220 15.33 -12.04 -25.48
C SER A 220 16.74 -12.21 -26.08
N ASP A 221 17.56 -13.09 -25.50
CA ASP A 221 18.88 -13.53 -25.98
C ASP A 221 18.77 -14.96 -26.54
#